data_AF-K2DTA3-F1
#
_entry.id   AF-K2DTA3-F1
#
_cell.length_a   1.000
_cell.length_b   1.000
_cell.length_c   1.000
_cell.angle_alpha   90.00
_cell.angle_beta   90.00
_cell.angle_gamma   90.00
#
_symmetry.space_group_name_H-M   'P 1'
#
loop_
_entity.id
_entity.type
_entity.pdbx_description
1 polymer ?
#
loop_
_entity_poly.entity_id
_entity_poly.type
_entity_poly.pdbx_seq_one_letter_code
_entity_poly.pdbx_strand_id
1 'polypeptide(L)'
;MQILLLAIGAVGVSFLWQGHMGFSLRDEGFLWYGAQRVMLGEVPLRDFMSYDPGRYYWSAALMSLWGDSGIVAVRAAVAIFQVIGFFIGLVLLVRNTTKPNLPWILLMAITLLVWMFPVHKLFDISLSIMLVGILTFLIERPSIRRYFLTGLIVGLVAIFGRNHGMYGVLGSIGVLAYLSIRREDGPGLMTAFATWCAGIVIGYLPMLVFIAVVPGFAAAFWESVLIVFEIKAVALPLPVPWPWRVPFGKASSVEAMRGVLVGLCFMGIVAYGVLGMVWVFWQKMQNKPVAPLLAASVIMALPYTHCAYARADIAHLAQGIFPFLLGIFALLTRRQGNVKWFLAALLCSASLLIMLPRHSGWQCYSTEQCVGAKVAGDELKIDPRTANDLNMLNKLAEQFASGGRSFVA
;
A
#
# COMPACT_ATOMS: atom_id res chain seq x y z
N MET A 1 -11.46 -20.18 4.64
CA MET A 1 -12.01 -20.38 3.28
C MET A 1 -12.95 -19.26 2.86
N GLN A 2 -14.05 -18.99 3.58
CA GLN A 2 -15.03 -17.96 3.20
C GLN A 2 -14.44 -16.54 3.02
N ILE A 3 -13.60 -16.07 3.94
CA ILE A 3 -12.97 -14.73 3.84
C ILE A 3 -12.00 -14.62 2.64
N LEU A 4 -11.32 -15.71 2.30
CA LEU A 4 -10.43 -15.74 1.14
C LEU A 4 -11.23 -15.63 -0.16
N LEU A 5 -12.33 -16.40 -0.27
CA LEU A 5 -13.23 -16.30 -1.42
C LEU A 5 -13.84 -14.90 -1.57
N LEU A 6 -14.23 -14.28 -0.45
CA LEU A 6 -14.68 -12.89 -0.46
C LEU A 6 -13.60 -11.92 -0.95
N ALA A 7 -12.35 -12.09 -0.49
CA ALA A 7 -11.24 -11.24 -0.91
C ALA A 7 -10.95 -11.38 -2.41
N ILE A 8 -10.87 -12.63 -2.90
CA ILE A 8 -10.69 -12.93 -4.33
C ILE A 8 -11.84 -12.35 -5.14
N GLY A 9 -13.08 -12.60 -4.74
CA GLY A 9 -14.27 -12.12 -5.44
C GLY A 9 -14.34 -10.59 -5.50
N ALA A 10 -14.09 -9.91 -4.38
CA ALA A 10 -14.14 -8.45 -4.32
C ALA A 10 -13.04 -7.78 -5.15
N VAL A 11 -11.80 -8.29 -5.07
CA VAL A 11 -10.70 -7.80 -5.92
C VAL A 11 -10.96 -8.13 -7.39
N GLY A 12 -11.49 -9.32 -7.69
CA GLY A 12 -11.88 -9.71 -9.05
C GLY A 12 -12.95 -8.79 -9.64
N VAL A 13 -14.01 -8.48 -8.89
CA VAL A 13 -15.03 -7.50 -9.30
C VAL A 13 -14.41 -6.12 -9.52
N SER A 14 -13.54 -5.67 -8.63
CA SER A 14 -12.82 -4.40 -8.78
C SER A 14 -11.96 -4.39 -10.05
N PHE A 15 -11.24 -5.48 -10.32
CA PHE A 15 -10.42 -5.65 -11.52
C PHE A 15 -11.25 -5.68 -12.79
N LEU A 16 -12.38 -6.39 -12.82
CA LEU A 16 -13.28 -6.39 -13.98
C LEU A 16 -13.86 -4.99 -14.24
N TRP A 17 -14.12 -4.22 -13.18
CA TRP A 17 -14.67 -2.88 -13.29
C TRP A 17 -13.67 -1.84 -13.81
N GLN A 18 -12.39 -1.92 -13.42
CA GLN A 18 -11.41 -0.85 -13.70
C GLN A 18 -10.14 -1.32 -14.44
N GLY A 19 -9.92 -2.62 -14.61
CA GLY A 19 -8.68 -3.20 -15.13
C GLY A 19 -8.34 -2.83 -16.57
N HIS A 20 -9.35 -2.47 -17.38
CA HIS A 20 -9.19 -1.96 -18.75
C HIS A 20 -9.46 -0.45 -18.85
N MET A 21 -9.51 0.26 -17.73
CA MET A 21 -9.92 1.66 -17.64
C MET A 21 -8.78 2.54 -17.13
N GLY A 22 -8.62 3.72 -17.73
CA GLY A 22 -7.57 4.69 -17.41
C GLY A 22 -6.18 4.16 -17.72
N PHE A 23 -5.19 5.05 -17.75
CA PHE A 23 -3.78 4.68 -17.87
C PHE A 23 -2.90 5.84 -17.41
N SER A 24 -2.00 5.59 -16.44
CA SER A 24 -0.99 6.59 -16.06
C SER A 24 0.30 6.32 -16.83
N LEU A 25 0.53 7.07 -17.91
CA LEU A 25 1.73 6.96 -18.76
C LEU A 25 3.03 6.97 -17.94
N ARG A 26 3.08 7.83 -16.91
CA ARG A 26 4.28 8.00 -16.07
C ARG A 26 4.40 6.90 -15.02
N ASP A 27 3.45 6.81 -14.09
CA ASP A 27 3.65 5.99 -12.89
C ASP A 27 3.39 4.51 -13.15
N GLU A 28 2.30 4.24 -13.87
CA GLU A 28 1.91 2.88 -14.22
C GLU A 28 2.76 2.35 -15.37
N GLY A 29 3.04 3.20 -16.37
CA GLY A 29 3.99 2.90 -17.44
C GLY A 29 5.38 2.56 -16.90
N PHE A 30 5.86 3.22 -15.85
CA PHE A 30 7.17 2.91 -15.24
C PHE A 30 7.21 1.55 -14.55
N LEU A 31 6.13 1.11 -13.89
CA LEU A 31 6.04 -0.25 -13.34
C LEU A 31 5.98 -1.29 -14.47
N TRP A 32 5.16 -1.03 -15.48
CA TRP A 32 4.97 -1.91 -16.63
C TRP A 32 6.25 -2.10 -17.43
N TYR A 33 6.90 -1.00 -17.82
CA TYR A 33 8.19 -0.99 -18.50
C TYR A 33 9.21 -1.82 -17.73
N GLY A 34 9.40 -1.57 -16.44
CA GLY A 34 10.38 -2.31 -15.66
C GLY A 34 10.07 -3.82 -15.56
N ALA A 35 8.79 -4.22 -15.53
CA ALA A 35 8.43 -5.63 -15.56
C ALA A 35 8.80 -6.27 -16.91
N GLN A 36 8.57 -5.58 -18.03
CA GLN A 36 9.00 -6.03 -19.36
C GLN A 36 10.52 -6.16 -19.45
N ARG A 37 11.28 -5.22 -18.91
CA ARG A 37 12.76 -5.30 -18.87
C ARG A 37 13.24 -6.52 -18.10
N VAL A 38 12.61 -6.84 -16.97
CA VAL A 38 12.92 -8.06 -16.21
C VAL A 38 12.60 -9.33 -17.02
N MET A 39 11.50 -9.35 -17.78
CA MET A 39 11.19 -10.48 -18.68
C MET A 39 12.25 -10.68 -19.76
N LEU A 40 12.95 -9.61 -20.15
CA LEU A 40 14.07 -9.65 -21.10
C LEU A 40 15.42 -10.01 -20.44
N GLY A 41 15.42 -10.32 -19.14
CA GLY A 41 16.62 -10.71 -18.39
C GLY A 41 17.38 -9.55 -17.75
N GLU A 42 16.85 -8.32 -17.78
CA GLU A 42 17.47 -7.18 -17.12
C GLU A 42 17.21 -7.16 -15.62
N VAL A 43 18.11 -6.52 -14.90
CA VAL A 43 18.12 -6.44 -13.44
C VAL A 43 17.72 -5.02 -13.01
N PRO A 44 16.62 -4.84 -12.26
CA PRO A 44 16.20 -3.54 -11.74
C PRO A 44 17.29 -2.91 -10.88
N LEU A 45 17.35 -1.57 -10.83
CA LEU A 45 18.41 -0.74 -10.24
C LEU A 45 19.73 -0.78 -11.00
N ARG A 46 20.16 -1.94 -11.52
CA ARG A 46 21.44 -2.09 -12.24
C ARG A 46 21.34 -1.65 -13.70
N ASP A 47 20.38 -2.20 -14.44
CA ASP A 47 20.31 -2.01 -15.90
C ASP A 47 19.36 -0.87 -16.29
N PHE A 48 18.46 -0.49 -15.39
CA PHE A 48 17.52 0.62 -15.61
C PHE A 48 17.09 1.25 -14.29
N MET A 49 16.72 2.53 -14.34
CA MET A 49 16.13 3.23 -13.20
C MET A 49 14.81 2.57 -12.81
N SER A 50 14.69 2.15 -11.56
CA SER A 50 13.54 1.38 -11.09
C SER A 50 13.16 1.70 -9.64
N TYR A 51 11.97 1.28 -9.23
CA TYR A 51 11.65 1.06 -7.82
C TYR A 51 12.43 -0.16 -7.27
N ASP A 52 12.10 -0.58 -6.05
CA ASP A 52 12.72 -1.76 -5.44
C ASP A 52 12.41 -3.06 -6.22
N PRO A 53 13.38 -3.99 -6.37
CA PRO A 53 13.28 -5.08 -7.35
C PRO A 53 12.10 -6.04 -7.15
N GLY A 54 11.63 -6.25 -5.91
CA GLY A 54 10.63 -7.27 -5.59
C GLY A 54 9.33 -7.13 -6.38
N ARG A 55 8.86 -5.90 -6.61
CA ARG A 55 7.61 -5.66 -7.37
C ARG A 55 7.75 -5.98 -8.86
N TYR A 56 8.94 -5.80 -9.43
CA TYR A 56 9.21 -6.13 -10.83
C TYR A 56 9.37 -7.63 -11.03
N TYR A 57 10.13 -8.30 -10.16
CA TYR A 57 10.27 -9.76 -10.22
C TYR A 57 8.94 -10.47 -10.01
N TRP A 58 8.10 -10.01 -9.07
CA TRP A 58 6.76 -10.53 -8.89
C TRP A 58 5.92 -10.42 -10.17
N SER A 59 5.85 -9.22 -10.74
CA SER A 59 5.04 -8.97 -11.94
C SER A 59 5.58 -9.74 -13.15
N ALA A 60 6.88 -9.66 -13.40
CA ALA A 60 7.53 -10.34 -14.52
C ALA A 60 7.40 -11.86 -14.44
N ALA A 61 7.43 -12.46 -13.25
CA ALA A 61 7.23 -13.89 -13.08
C ALA A 61 5.82 -14.32 -13.55
N LEU A 62 4.78 -13.60 -13.11
CA LEU A 62 3.40 -13.91 -13.51
C LEU A 62 3.16 -13.63 -15.00
N MET A 63 3.66 -12.49 -15.50
CA MET A 63 3.59 -12.12 -16.92
C MET A 63 4.28 -13.17 -17.80
N SER A 64 5.46 -13.68 -17.38
CA SER A 64 6.18 -14.74 -18.11
C SER A 64 5.41 -16.06 -18.11
N LEU A 65 4.78 -16.42 -16.99
CA LEU A 65 3.93 -17.63 -16.91
C LEU A 65 2.70 -17.54 -17.80
N TRP A 66 2.14 -16.35 -17.99
CA TRP A 66 1.01 -16.11 -18.90
C TRP A 66 1.42 -15.93 -20.35
N GLY A 67 2.71 -15.73 -20.63
CA GLY A 67 3.20 -15.39 -21.97
C GLY A 67 2.70 -14.02 -22.45
N ASP A 68 2.40 -13.11 -21.54
CA ASP A 68 1.78 -11.82 -21.83
C ASP A 68 2.57 -10.67 -21.17
N SER A 69 3.11 -9.79 -22.01
CA SER A 69 3.85 -8.60 -21.60
C SER A 69 3.00 -7.33 -21.56
N GLY A 70 1.68 -7.44 -21.69
CA GLY A 70 0.72 -6.34 -21.74
C GLY A 70 0.55 -5.57 -20.43
N ILE A 71 -0.10 -4.41 -20.53
CA ILE A 71 -0.42 -3.55 -19.40
C ILE A 71 -1.53 -4.17 -18.53
N VAL A 72 -2.47 -4.89 -19.14
CA VAL A 72 -3.51 -5.61 -18.39
C VAL A 72 -2.89 -6.76 -17.59
N ALA A 73 -1.88 -7.44 -18.14
CA ALA A 73 -1.16 -8.51 -17.44
C ALA A 73 -0.47 -7.98 -16.17
N VAL A 74 0.26 -6.85 -16.24
CA VAL A 74 0.85 -6.29 -15.01
C VAL A 74 -0.22 -5.86 -14.00
N ARG A 75 -1.36 -5.31 -14.43
CA ARG A 75 -2.48 -5.01 -13.52
C ARG A 75 -3.01 -6.26 -12.84
N ALA A 76 -3.13 -7.38 -13.56
CA ALA A 76 -3.57 -8.65 -13.00
C ALA A 76 -2.56 -9.19 -11.97
N ALA A 77 -1.26 -9.12 -12.26
CA ALA A 77 -0.21 -9.51 -11.31
C ALA A 77 -0.26 -8.68 -10.02
N VAL A 78 -0.51 -7.39 -10.14
CA VAL A 78 -0.67 -6.47 -9.01
C VAL A 78 -1.97 -6.75 -8.24
N ALA A 79 -3.07 -7.06 -8.93
CA ALA A 79 -4.33 -7.45 -8.30
C ALA A 79 -4.22 -8.75 -7.50
N ILE A 80 -3.42 -9.72 -7.95
CA ILE A 80 -3.14 -10.93 -7.16
C ILE A 80 -2.41 -10.56 -5.86
N PHE A 81 -1.47 -9.61 -5.89
CA PHE A 81 -0.82 -9.11 -4.68
C PHE A 81 -1.79 -8.32 -3.78
N GLN A 82 -2.76 -7.61 -4.38
CA GLN A 82 -3.85 -6.94 -3.66
C GLN A 82 -4.70 -7.93 -2.86
N VAL A 83 -5.02 -9.11 -3.41
CA VAL A 83 -5.77 -10.17 -2.71
C VAL A 83 -5.08 -10.54 -1.39
N ILE A 84 -3.75 -10.65 -1.39
CA ILE A 84 -2.98 -11.02 -0.18
C ILE A 84 -3.19 -9.98 0.93
N GLY A 85 -2.93 -8.70 0.62
CA GLY A 85 -3.09 -7.62 1.59
C GLY A 85 -4.54 -7.47 2.07
N PHE A 86 -5.49 -7.50 1.14
CA PHE A 86 -6.91 -7.38 1.43
C PHE A 86 -7.43 -8.54 2.30
N PHE A 87 -7.03 -9.77 1.98
CA PHE A 87 -7.35 -10.95 2.78
C PHE A 87 -6.82 -10.84 4.21
N ILE A 88 -5.56 -10.42 4.39
CA ILE A 88 -4.98 -10.22 5.71
C ILE A 88 -5.78 -9.17 6.48
N GLY A 89 -6.09 -8.03 5.86
CA GLY A 89 -6.89 -6.96 6.48
C GLY A 89 -8.25 -7.45 6.95
N LEU A 90 -8.98 -8.19 6.12
CA LEU A 90 -10.27 -8.78 6.48
C LEU A 90 -10.15 -9.81 7.60
N VAL A 91 -9.15 -10.69 7.56
CA VAL A 91 -8.92 -11.68 8.61
C VAL A 91 -8.66 -11.01 9.96
N LEU A 92 -7.84 -9.95 9.99
CA LEU A 92 -7.56 -9.20 11.22
C LEU A 92 -8.84 -8.62 11.82
N LEU A 93 -9.68 -7.98 10.99
CA LEU A 93 -10.92 -7.35 11.45
C LEU A 93 -11.99 -8.37 11.88
N VAL A 94 -12.14 -9.46 11.12
CA VAL A 94 -13.10 -10.53 11.43
C VAL A 94 -12.71 -11.24 12.73
N ARG A 95 -11.43 -11.56 12.94
CA ARG A 95 -10.94 -12.18 14.19
C ARG A 95 -11.10 -11.24 15.40
N ASN A 96 -11.03 -9.93 15.19
CA ASN A 96 -11.26 -8.93 16.23
C ASN A 96 -12.75 -8.64 16.49
N THR A 97 -13.67 -9.35 15.81
CA THR A 97 -15.12 -9.20 15.97
C THR A 97 -15.70 -10.45 16.63
N THR A 98 -16.46 -10.30 17.72
CA THR A 98 -17.01 -11.45 18.47
C THR A 98 -18.02 -12.28 17.66
N LYS A 99 -18.90 -11.62 16.91
CA LYS A 99 -19.93 -12.26 16.06
C LYS A 99 -20.05 -11.47 14.75
N PRO A 100 -19.12 -11.69 13.81
CA PRO A 100 -19.15 -10.98 12.54
C PRO A 100 -20.34 -11.48 11.72
N ASN A 101 -21.18 -10.56 11.26
CA ASN A 101 -22.26 -10.85 10.31
C ASN A 101 -21.92 -10.26 8.94
N LEU A 102 -22.63 -10.70 7.90
CA LEU A 102 -22.31 -10.31 6.53
C LEU A 102 -22.32 -8.79 6.30
N PRO A 103 -23.33 -8.00 6.76
CA PRO A 103 -23.32 -6.55 6.56
C PRO A 103 -22.12 -5.85 7.20
N TRP A 104 -21.66 -6.31 8.38
CA TRP A 104 -20.49 -5.76 9.04
C TRP A 104 -19.21 -6.03 8.23
N ILE A 105 -19.07 -7.27 7.73
CA ILE A 105 -17.94 -7.66 6.88
C ILE A 105 -17.95 -6.85 5.58
N LEU A 106 -19.12 -6.61 4.97
CA LEU A 106 -19.25 -5.81 3.76
C LEU A 106 -18.85 -4.35 3.98
N LEU A 107 -19.25 -3.72 5.10
CA LEU A 107 -18.82 -2.35 5.42
C LEU A 107 -17.29 -2.25 5.55
N MET A 108 -16.66 -3.20 6.23
CA MET A 108 -15.20 -3.26 6.36
C MET A 108 -14.54 -3.51 5.00
N ALA A 109 -15.05 -4.46 4.22
CA ALA A 109 -14.53 -4.81 2.90
C ALA A 109 -14.59 -3.63 1.93
N ILE A 110 -15.76 -2.98 1.80
CA ILE A 110 -15.94 -1.82 0.91
C ILE A 110 -15.03 -0.68 1.34
N THR A 111 -14.97 -0.37 2.64
CA THR A 111 -14.12 0.69 3.17
C THR A 111 -12.65 0.43 2.87
N LEU A 112 -12.14 -0.77 3.16
CA LEU A 112 -10.74 -1.09 2.87
C LEU A 112 -10.45 -1.10 1.37
N LEU A 113 -11.33 -1.70 0.56
CA LEU A 113 -11.11 -1.87 -0.88
C LEU A 113 -11.09 -0.54 -1.63
N VAL A 114 -11.98 0.40 -1.29
CA VAL A 114 -12.02 1.72 -1.97
C VAL A 114 -10.77 2.56 -1.68
N TRP A 115 -10.08 2.31 -0.57
CA TRP A 115 -8.80 2.96 -0.27
C TRP A 115 -7.60 2.25 -0.91
N MET A 116 -7.78 1.09 -1.56
CA MET A 116 -6.71 0.41 -2.30
C MET A 116 -6.47 1.10 -3.66
N PHE A 117 -5.86 2.28 -3.62
CA PHE A 117 -5.59 3.16 -4.77
C PHE A 117 -4.25 3.90 -4.57
N PRO A 118 -3.48 4.19 -5.64
CA PRO A 118 -3.70 3.81 -7.04
C PRO A 118 -3.27 2.38 -7.35
N VAL A 119 -3.74 1.84 -8.49
CA VAL A 119 -3.54 0.43 -8.89
C VAL A 119 -2.04 0.04 -8.91
N HIS A 120 -1.16 0.87 -9.45
CA HIS A 120 0.28 0.58 -9.51
C HIS A 120 1.02 0.68 -8.16
N LYS A 121 0.34 1.11 -7.07
CA LYS A 121 0.87 1.18 -5.69
C LYS A 121 0.19 0.19 -4.74
N LEU A 122 -0.54 -0.80 -5.27
CA LEU A 122 -1.19 -1.82 -4.44
C LEU A 122 -0.20 -2.68 -3.66
N PHE A 123 1.06 -2.80 -4.11
CA PHE A 123 2.13 -3.38 -3.31
C PHE A 123 2.31 -2.62 -1.98
N ASP A 124 2.57 -1.31 -2.07
CA ASP A 124 2.83 -0.42 -0.94
C ASP A 124 1.68 -0.48 0.11
N ILE A 125 0.44 -0.53 -0.37
CA ILE A 125 -0.76 -0.70 0.45
C ILE A 125 -0.84 -2.07 1.13
N SER A 126 -0.67 -3.15 0.35
CA SER A 126 -0.70 -4.51 0.88
C SER A 126 0.40 -4.77 1.91
N LEU A 127 1.59 -4.21 1.71
CA LEU A 127 2.71 -4.29 2.67
C LEU A 127 2.36 -3.55 3.98
N SER A 128 1.67 -2.42 3.90
CA SER A 128 1.17 -1.69 5.08
C SER A 128 0.25 -2.55 5.95
N ILE A 129 -0.74 -3.20 5.32
CA ILE A 129 -1.66 -4.10 6.01
C ILE A 129 -0.92 -5.31 6.58
N MET A 130 0.00 -5.91 5.80
CA MET A 130 0.77 -7.07 6.23
C MET A 130 1.66 -6.77 7.44
N LEU A 131 2.29 -5.59 7.49
CA LEU A 131 3.08 -5.14 8.64
C LEU A 131 2.22 -4.97 9.91
N VAL A 132 1.05 -4.35 9.79
CA VAL A 132 0.09 -4.30 10.92
C VAL A 132 -0.29 -5.71 11.35
N GLY A 133 -0.54 -6.62 10.40
CA GLY A 133 -0.91 -8.00 10.68
C GLY A 133 0.17 -8.81 11.41
N ILE A 134 1.42 -8.75 10.95
CA ILE A 134 2.50 -9.52 11.59
C ILE A 134 2.86 -8.97 12.97
N LEU A 135 2.74 -7.65 13.18
CA LEU A 135 2.90 -7.04 14.50
C LEU A 135 1.74 -7.38 15.43
N THR A 136 0.50 -7.39 14.92
CA THR A 136 -0.67 -7.89 15.67
C THR A 136 -0.43 -9.32 16.13
N PHE A 137 0.04 -10.18 15.22
CA PHE A 137 0.35 -11.57 15.52
C PHE A 137 1.46 -11.69 16.58
N LEU A 138 2.50 -10.86 16.54
CA LEU A 138 3.53 -10.84 17.58
C LEU A 138 2.96 -10.45 18.96
N ILE A 139 2.17 -9.37 19.02
CA ILE A 139 1.58 -8.86 20.26
C ILE A 139 0.60 -9.87 20.87
N GLU A 140 -0.17 -10.59 20.05
CA GLU A 140 -1.15 -11.58 20.53
C GLU A 140 -0.53 -12.64 21.46
N ARG A 141 0.64 -13.19 21.10
CA ARG A 141 1.37 -14.20 21.89
C ARG A 141 2.87 -14.14 21.61
N PRO A 142 3.64 -13.32 22.34
CA PRO A 142 5.07 -13.17 22.11
C PRO A 142 5.80 -14.51 22.26
N SER A 143 6.49 -14.95 21.20
CA SER A 143 7.33 -16.16 21.25
C SER A 143 8.49 -16.04 20.28
N ILE A 144 9.54 -16.85 20.48
CA ILE A 144 10.76 -16.85 19.66
C ILE A 144 10.44 -16.97 18.16
N ARG A 145 9.50 -17.86 17.81
CA ARG A 145 9.06 -18.09 16.42
C ARG A 145 8.37 -16.86 15.84
N ARG A 146 7.57 -16.14 16.65
CA ARG A 146 6.89 -14.93 16.19
C ARG A 146 7.85 -13.75 16.02
N TYR A 147 8.84 -13.60 16.89
CA TYR A 147 9.91 -12.61 16.69
C TYR A 147 10.68 -12.87 15.40
N PHE A 148 11.09 -14.12 15.15
CA PHE A 148 11.75 -14.51 13.91
C PHE A 148 10.86 -14.22 12.69
N LEU A 149 9.61 -14.65 12.72
CA LEU A 149 8.66 -14.43 11.61
C LEU A 149 8.40 -12.94 11.37
N THR A 150 8.28 -12.13 12.42
CA THR A 150 8.18 -10.67 12.29
C THR A 150 9.40 -10.10 11.57
N GLY A 151 10.60 -10.50 11.99
CA GLY A 151 11.82 -10.10 11.30
C GLY A 151 11.84 -10.53 9.83
N LEU A 152 11.50 -11.79 9.56
CA LEU A 152 11.43 -12.37 8.21
C LEU A 152 10.51 -11.56 7.30
N ILE A 153 9.30 -11.25 7.76
CA ILE A 153 8.34 -10.46 7.00
C ILE A 153 8.83 -9.03 6.80
N VAL A 154 9.46 -8.39 7.79
CA VAL A 154 10.05 -7.06 7.65
C VAL A 154 11.17 -7.05 6.58
N GLY A 155 12.03 -8.08 6.57
CA GLY A 155 13.06 -8.25 5.55
C GLY A 155 12.46 -8.45 4.15
N LEU A 156 11.45 -9.32 4.01
CA LEU A 156 10.77 -9.54 2.73
C LEU A 156 10.05 -8.28 2.22
N VAL A 157 9.42 -7.51 3.11
CA VAL A 157 8.78 -6.23 2.78
C VAL A 157 9.81 -5.26 2.18
N ALA A 158 11.03 -5.21 2.72
CA ALA A 158 12.08 -4.32 2.24
C ALA A 158 12.53 -4.63 0.79
N ILE A 159 12.31 -5.85 0.28
CA ILE A 159 12.59 -6.22 -1.12
C ILE A 159 11.60 -5.55 -2.08
N PHE A 160 10.34 -5.40 -1.67
CA PHE A 160 9.29 -4.75 -2.47
C PHE A 160 9.25 -3.23 -2.30
N GLY A 161 9.68 -2.75 -1.14
CA GLY A 161 9.68 -1.34 -0.78
C GLY A 161 10.63 -1.06 0.38
N ARG A 162 11.82 -0.50 0.12
CA ARG A 162 12.81 -0.17 1.17
C ARG A 162 12.22 0.75 2.24
N ASN A 163 11.42 1.73 1.81
CA ASN A 163 10.69 2.62 2.73
C ASN A 163 9.74 1.85 3.66
N HIS A 164 8.99 0.87 3.13
CA HIS A 164 8.11 0.03 3.92
C HIS A 164 8.88 -0.89 4.86
N GLY A 165 10.05 -1.40 4.43
CA GLY A 165 10.97 -2.14 5.29
C GLY A 165 11.39 -1.31 6.50
N MET A 166 11.79 -0.05 6.28
CA MET A 166 12.13 0.89 7.36
C MET A 166 10.95 1.18 8.29
N TYR A 167 9.74 1.38 7.74
CA TYR A 167 8.53 1.51 8.56
C TYR A 167 8.26 0.25 9.40
N GLY A 168 8.48 -0.93 8.83
CA GLY A 168 8.39 -2.21 9.52
C GLY A 168 9.42 -2.36 10.66
N VAL A 169 10.65 -1.89 10.45
CA VAL A 169 11.69 -1.83 11.49
C VAL A 169 11.27 -0.91 12.63
N LEU A 170 10.88 0.33 12.33
CA LEU A 170 10.44 1.31 13.34
C LEU A 170 9.23 0.80 14.12
N GLY A 171 8.25 0.22 13.42
CA GLY A 171 7.09 -0.40 14.05
C GLY A 171 7.44 -1.59 14.94
N SER A 172 8.36 -2.45 14.48
CA SER A 172 8.84 -3.60 15.27
C SER A 172 9.56 -3.15 16.54
N ILE A 173 10.40 -2.12 16.47
CA ILE A 173 11.06 -1.53 17.63
C ILE A 173 10.01 -0.95 18.59
N GLY A 174 9.00 -0.25 18.09
CA GLY A 174 7.89 0.24 18.91
C GLY A 174 7.12 -0.88 19.61
N VAL A 175 6.88 -2.00 18.92
CA VAL A 175 6.24 -3.18 19.51
C VAL A 175 7.15 -3.89 20.52
N LEU A 176 8.45 -3.99 20.25
CA LEU A 176 9.43 -4.53 21.20
C LEU A 176 9.46 -3.69 22.49
N ALA A 177 9.49 -2.36 22.36
CA ALA A 177 9.38 -1.45 23.49
C ALA A 177 8.06 -1.66 24.24
N TYR A 178 6.93 -1.72 23.53
CA TYR A 178 5.62 -1.99 24.12
C TYR A 178 5.56 -3.32 24.89
N LEU A 179 6.13 -4.40 24.34
CA LEU A 179 6.15 -5.72 24.97
C LEU A 179 7.16 -5.82 26.13
N SER A 180 8.16 -4.93 26.17
CA SER A 180 9.14 -4.86 27.28
C SER A 180 8.57 -4.24 28.56
N ILE A 181 7.49 -3.46 28.45
CA ILE A 181 6.84 -2.82 29.60
C ILE A 181 6.14 -3.88 30.44
N ARG A 182 6.46 -3.93 31.75
CA ARG A 182 5.85 -4.87 32.72
C ARG A 182 5.83 -6.28 32.17
N ARG A 183 6.99 -6.73 31.72
CA ARG A 183 7.16 -8.01 31.06
C ARG A 183 7.02 -9.14 32.09
N GLU A 184 6.01 -9.98 31.90
CA GLU A 184 5.80 -11.17 32.73
C GLU A 184 6.24 -12.44 31.99
N ASP A 185 6.04 -12.51 30.65
CA ASP A 185 6.28 -13.72 29.84
C ASP A 185 7.11 -13.48 28.56
N GLY A 186 7.59 -14.59 27.98
CA GLY A 186 8.23 -14.66 26.66
C GLY A 186 9.78 -14.64 26.67
N PRO A 187 10.43 -14.72 25.50
CA PRO A 187 11.89 -14.85 25.41
C PRO A 187 12.61 -13.57 25.82
N GLY A 188 13.68 -13.63 26.62
CA GLY A 188 14.39 -12.43 27.11
C GLY A 188 14.74 -11.41 26.02
N LEU A 189 14.86 -10.12 26.37
CA LEU A 189 14.86 -9.01 25.40
C LEU A 189 15.97 -9.17 24.35
N MET A 190 17.17 -9.53 24.79
CA MET A 190 18.30 -9.77 23.89
C MET A 190 18.04 -10.93 22.93
N THR A 191 17.49 -12.04 23.43
CA THR A 191 17.11 -13.20 22.60
C THR A 191 16.03 -12.83 21.58
N ALA A 192 15.00 -12.07 22.01
CA ALA A 192 13.94 -11.60 21.12
C ALA A 192 14.49 -10.68 20.02
N PHE A 193 15.34 -9.70 20.39
CA PHE A 193 15.96 -8.77 19.46
C PHE A 193 16.88 -9.49 18.47
N ALA A 194 17.78 -10.35 18.95
CA ALA A 194 18.69 -11.12 18.10
C ALA A 194 17.92 -12.03 17.11
N THR A 195 16.85 -12.67 17.58
CA THR A 195 16.00 -13.54 16.75
C THR A 195 15.24 -12.75 15.69
N TRP A 196 14.74 -11.57 16.04
CA TRP A 196 14.11 -10.65 15.11
C TRP A 196 15.12 -10.13 14.06
N CYS A 197 16.32 -9.74 14.47
CA CYS A 197 17.40 -9.34 13.55
C CYS A 197 17.77 -10.47 12.58
N ALA A 198 17.91 -11.70 13.09
CA ALA A 198 18.16 -12.87 12.25
C ALA A 198 17.03 -13.07 11.23
N GLY A 199 15.78 -12.91 11.66
CA GLY A 199 14.63 -12.89 10.76
C GLY A 199 14.77 -11.86 9.64
N ILE A 200 15.11 -10.61 9.95
CA ILE A 200 15.30 -9.55 8.95
C ILE A 200 16.35 -9.93 7.93
N VAL A 201 17.52 -10.38 8.38
CA VAL A 201 18.63 -10.75 7.49
C VAL A 201 18.21 -11.89 6.55
N ILE A 202 17.54 -12.92 7.07
CA ILE A 202 17.04 -14.03 6.26
C ILE A 202 15.93 -13.57 5.29
N GLY A 203 15.03 -12.69 5.74
CA GLY A 203 13.97 -12.15 4.91
C GLY A 203 14.49 -11.28 3.78
N TYR A 204 15.57 -10.55 4.01
CA TYR A 204 16.23 -9.69 3.03
C TYR A 204 17.34 -10.42 2.23
N LEU A 205 17.54 -11.71 2.48
CA LEU A 205 18.61 -12.51 1.89
C LEU A 205 18.65 -12.45 0.35
N PRO A 206 17.52 -12.48 -0.39
CA PRO A 206 17.58 -12.34 -1.85
C PRO A 206 18.32 -11.08 -2.31
N MET A 207 18.08 -9.94 -1.66
CA MET A 207 18.78 -8.69 -1.99
C MET A 207 20.26 -8.75 -1.63
N LEU A 208 20.61 -9.36 -0.50
CA LEU A 208 22.02 -9.57 -0.12
C LEU A 208 22.76 -10.46 -1.11
N VAL A 209 22.10 -11.50 -1.62
CA VAL A 209 22.65 -12.38 -2.67
C VAL A 209 22.87 -11.59 -3.96
N PHE A 210 21.91 -10.75 -4.38
CA PHE A 210 22.08 -9.88 -5.56
C PHE A 210 23.28 -8.94 -5.41
N ILE A 211 23.44 -8.31 -4.24
CA ILE A 211 24.58 -7.45 -3.93
C ILE A 211 25.91 -8.22 -4.01
N ALA A 212 25.96 -9.45 -3.50
CA ALA A 212 27.19 -10.23 -3.45
C ALA A 212 27.58 -10.87 -4.79
N VAL A 213 26.60 -11.29 -5.59
CA VAL A 213 26.84 -12.20 -6.73
C VAL A 213 26.60 -11.54 -8.09
N VAL A 214 25.75 -10.51 -8.18
CA VAL A 214 25.42 -9.88 -9.47
C VAL A 214 26.39 -8.72 -9.74
N PRO A 215 27.27 -8.82 -10.76
CA PRO A 215 28.23 -7.76 -11.07
C PRO A 215 27.51 -6.43 -11.34
N GLY A 216 28.07 -5.34 -10.81
CA GLY A 216 27.53 -3.98 -10.96
C GLY A 216 26.33 -3.66 -10.05
N PHE A 217 25.62 -4.67 -9.51
CA PHE A 217 24.42 -4.43 -8.71
C PHE A 217 24.72 -3.72 -7.39
N ALA A 218 25.81 -4.09 -6.69
CA ALA A 218 26.19 -3.45 -5.43
C ALA A 218 26.42 -1.94 -5.58
N ALA A 219 27.12 -1.53 -6.64
CA ALA A 219 27.38 -0.11 -6.93
C ALA A 219 26.06 0.63 -7.22
N ALA A 220 25.24 0.10 -8.12
CA ALA A 220 23.95 0.69 -8.47
C ALA A 220 22.98 0.75 -7.28
N PHE A 221 23.00 -0.27 -6.42
CA PHE A 221 22.21 -0.28 -5.18
C PHE A 221 22.63 0.86 -4.25
N TRP A 222 23.94 1.02 -4.00
CA TRP A 222 24.43 2.10 -3.13
C TRP A 222 24.18 3.48 -3.71
N GLU A 223 24.37 3.67 -5.02
CA GLU A 223 24.03 4.90 -5.70
C GLU A 223 22.56 5.26 -5.52
N SER A 224 21.65 4.28 -5.69
CA SER A 224 20.22 4.51 -5.45
C SER A 224 19.89 4.92 -4.01
N VAL A 225 20.69 4.48 -3.02
CA VAL A 225 20.54 4.91 -1.61
C VAL A 225 21.06 6.34 -1.44
N LEU A 226 22.23 6.65 -1.99
CA LEU A 226 22.87 7.98 -1.89
C LEU A 226 22.01 9.08 -2.52
N ILE A 227 21.42 8.82 -3.70
CA ILE A 227 20.53 9.77 -4.38
C ILE A 227 19.37 10.21 -3.47
N VAL A 228 18.81 9.29 -2.68
CA VAL A 228 17.71 9.63 -1.75
C VAL A 228 18.18 10.59 -0.64
N PHE A 229 19.41 10.40 -0.15
CA PHE A 229 20.00 11.30 0.85
C PHE A 229 20.39 12.67 0.26
N GLU A 230 20.87 12.69 -0.98
CA GLU A 230 21.27 13.92 -1.68
C GLU A 230 20.08 14.80 -2.04
N ILE A 231 19.03 14.22 -2.62
CA ILE A 231 17.81 14.94 -3.03
C ILE A 231 17.00 15.39 -1.79
N LYS A 232 17.22 14.78 -0.62
CA LYS A 232 16.53 15.05 0.67
C LYS A 232 15.00 14.97 0.60
N ALA A 233 14.45 14.53 -0.53
CA ALA A 233 13.04 14.43 -0.81
C ALA A 233 12.80 13.23 -1.73
N VAL A 234 11.96 12.30 -1.28
CA VAL A 234 11.57 11.12 -2.09
C VAL A 234 10.46 11.49 -3.09
N ALA A 235 9.80 12.63 -2.87
CA ALA A 235 8.76 13.17 -3.73
C ALA A 235 8.75 14.69 -3.65
N LEU A 236 8.20 15.35 -4.67
CA LEU A 236 7.94 16.78 -4.64
C LEU A 236 6.87 17.06 -3.56
N PRO A 237 7.20 17.82 -2.49
CA PRO A 237 6.26 18.07 -1.43
C PRO A 237 5.12 18.95 -1.94
N LEU A 238 3.89 18.57 -1.59
CA LEU A 238 2.70 19.36 -1.85
C LEU A 238 2.19 19.99 -0.54
N PRO A 239 1.56 21.18 -0.59
CA PRO A 239 0.92 21.75 0.58
C PRO A 239 -0.12 20.78 1.15
N VAL A 240 -0.05 20.53 2.47
CA VAL A 240 -1.03 19.66 3.15
C VAL A 240 -2.45 20.21 2.91
N PRO A 241 -3.41 19.35 2.50
CA PRO A 241 -4.76 19.76 2.14
C PRO A 241 -5.62 19.94 3.39
N TRP A 242 -5.24 20.90 4.24
CA TRP A 242 -5.97 21.19 5.47
C TRP A 242 -7.44 21.54 5.19
N PRO A 243 -8.40 21.18 6.07
CA PRO A 243 -9.82 21.47 5.87
C PRO A 243 -10.12 22.95 5.62
N TRP A 244 -9.35 23.85 6.25
CA TRP A 244 -9.50 25.30 6.11
C TRP A 244 -8.85 25.89 4.84
N ARG A 245 -8.15 25.08 4.03
CA ARG A 245 -7.62 25.49 2.71
C ARG A 245 -8.59 25.18 1.57
N VAL A 246 -9.75 24.60 1.86
CA VAL A 246 -10.78 24.28 0.86
C VAL A 246 -11.33 25.58 0.27
N PRO A 247 -11.39 25.73 -1.06
CA PRO A 247 -11.86 26.95 -1.71
C PRO A 247 -13.39 27.04 -1.71
N PHE A 248 -13.97 27.28 -0.54
CA PHE A 248 -15.42 27.51 -0.39
C PHE A 248 -15.87 28.67 -1.28
N GLY A 249 -17.01 28.50 -1.96
CA GLY A 249 -17.57 29.48 -2.89
C GLY A 249 -17.02 29.44 -4.32
N LYS A 250 -15.91 28.70 -4.58
CA LYS A 250 -15.40 28.45 -5.94
C LYS A 250 -15.61 27.02 -6.40
N ALA A 251 -15.49 26.05 -5.49
CA ALA A 251 -15.75 24.64 -5.77
C ALA A 251 -17.24 24.30 -5.58
N SER A 252 -17.69 23.23 -6.25
CA SER A 252 -19.02 22.68 -5.98
C SER A 252 -19.13 22.19 -4.52
N SER A 253 -20.35 22.12 -3.98
CA SER A 253 -20.57 21.68 -2.59
C SER A 253 -20.00 20.28 -2.32
N VAL A 254 -20.07 19.38 -3.31
CA VAL A 254 -19.54 18.01 -3.21
C VAL A 254 -18.02 17.99 -3.18
N GLU A 255 -17.37 18.80 -4.01
CA GLU A 255 -15.90 18.93 -4.03
C GLU A 255 -15.37 19.58 -2.76
N ALA A 256 -16.06 20.61 -2.26
CA ALA A 256 -15.72 21.24 -1.00
C ALA A 256 -15.82 20.24 0.17
N MET A 257 -16.93 19.49 0.24
CA MET A 257 -17.12 18.42 1.23
C MET A 257 -16.01 17.37 1.14
N ARG A 258 -15.66 16.92 -0.08
CA ARG A 258 -14.55 15.99 -0.30
C ARG A 258 -13.21 16.55 0.19
N GLY A 259 -12.92 17.81 -0.13
CA GLY A 259 -11.70 18.50 0.31
C GLY A 259 -11.59 18.55 1.83
N VAL A 260 -12.68 18.88 2.52
CA VAL A 260 -12.76 18.87 3.98
C VAL A 260 -12.48 17.48 4.53
N LEU A 261 -13.14 16.45 3.99
CA LEU A 261 -12.97 15.07 4.45
C LEU A 261 -11.54 14.56 4.25
N VAL A 262 -10.90 14.87 3.11
CA VAL A 262 -9.49 14.54 2.88
C VAL A 262 -8.60 15.20 3.93
N GLY A 263 -8.81 16.49 4.21
CA GLY A 263 -8.07 17.19 5.25
C GLY A 263 -8.28 16.60 6.65
N LEU A 264 -9.51 16.18 6.96
CA LEU A 264 -9.83 15.50 8.21
C LEU A 264 -9.16 14.12 8.30
N CYS A 265 -9.01 13.39 7.21
CA CYS A 265 -8.24 12.14 7.18
C CYS A 265 -6.75 12.41 7.47
N PHE A 266 -6.14 13.44 6.87
CA PHE A 266 -4.75 13.83 7.15
C PHE A 266 -4.53 14.21 8.62
N MET A 267 -5.45 14.97 9.21
CA MET A 267 -5.41 15.26 10.64
C MET A 267 -5.66 14.01 11.48
N GLY A 268 -6.60 13.16 11.05
CA GLY A 268 -7.02 11.94 11.72
C GLY A 268 -5.90 10.92 11.88
N ILE A 269 -5.09 10.68 10.83
CA ILE A 269 -3.96 9.75 10.91
C ILE A 269 -2.89 10.22 11.92
N VAL A 270 -2.63 11.52 12.00
CA VAL A 270 -1.69 12.11 12.96
C VAL A 270 -2.25 12.00 14.37
N ALA A 271 -3.47 12.49 14.59
CA ALA A 271 -4.13 12.47 15.88
C ALA A 271 -4.25 11.04 16.42
N TYR A 272 -4.64 10.10 15.56
CA TYR A 272 -4.71 8.68 15.90
C TYR A 272 -3.34 8.11 16.27
N GLY A 273 -2.29 8.40 15.50
CA GLY A 273 -0.94 7.94 15.80
C GLY A 273 -0.40 8.49 17.12
N VAL A 274 -0.47 9.80 17.33
CA VAL A 274 0.08 10.46 18.52
C VAL A 274 -0.73 10.12 19.77
N LEU A 275 -2.05 10.39 19.76
CA LEU A 275 -2.91 10.17 20.92
C LEU A 275 -3.05 8.68 21.22
N GLY A 276 -3.17 7.87 20.17
CA GLY A 276 -3.21 6.42 20.29
C GLY A 276 -1.92 5.89 20.93
N MET A 277 -0.75 6.38 20.53
CA MET A 277 0.53 5.89 21.08
C MET A 277 0.63 6.20 22.57
N VAL A 278 0.35 7.43 22.97
CA VAL A 278 0.28 7.82 24.38
C VAL A 278 -0.69 6.91 25.14
N TRP A 279 -1.90 6.71 24.60
CA TRP A 279 -2.91 5.88 25.25
C TRP A 279 -2.51 4.39 25.35
N VAL A 280 -2.02 3.77 24.28
CA VAL A 280 -1.64 2.35 24.25
C VAL A 280 -0.52 2.07 25.26
N PHE A 281 0.51 2.91 25.28
CA PHE A 281 1.61 2.78 26.23
C PHE A 281 1.16 3.05 27.66
N TRP A 282 0.30 4.05 27.88
CA TRP A 282 -0.31 4.30 29.19
C TRP A 282 -1.10 3.09 29.69
N GLN A 283 -1.99 2.52 28.88
CA GLN A 283 -2.77 1.34 29.27
C GLN A 283 -1.86 0.18 29.66
N LYS A 284 -0.79 -0.05 28.88
CA LYS A 284 0.19 -1.09 29.18
C LYS A 284 0.96 -0.82 30.48
N MET A 285 1.36 0.42 30.74
CA MET A 285 1.95 0.82 32.02
C MET A 285 0.98 0.66 33.19
N GLN A 286 -0.33 0.70 32.96
CA GLN A 286 -1.36 0.46 33.98
C GLN A 286 -1.78 -1.03 34.08
N ASN A 287 -1.08 -1.93 33.37
CA ASN A 287 -1.43 -3.35 33.21
C ASN A 287 -2.88 -3.60 32.72
N LYS A 288 -3.43 -2.67 31.93
CA LYS A 288 -4.77 -2.79 31.36
C LYS A 288 -4.69 -3.45 29.97
N PRO A 289 -5.62 -4.36 29.64
CA PRO A 289 -5.58 -5.08 28.37
C PRO A 289 -5.89 -4.16 27.18
N VAL A 290 -4.99 -4.16 26.19
CA VAL A 290 -5.17 -3.50 24.89
C VAL A 290 -5.34 -4.57 23.82
N ALA A 291 -6.28 -4.36 22.89
CA ALA A 291 -6.45 -5.28 21.77
C ALA A 291 -5.18 -5.29 20.91
N PRO A 292 -4.59 -6.45 20.57
CA PRO A 292 -3.34 -6.53 19.82
C PRO A 292 -3.37 -5.78 18.48
N LEU A 293 -4.48 -5.87 17.76
CA LEU A 293 -4.67 -5.16 16.49
C LEU A 293 -4.59 -3.65 16.67
N LEU A 294 -5.23 -3.13 17.73
CA LEU A 294 -5.22 -1.70 18.05
C LEU A 294 -3.81 -1.22 18.43
N ALA A 295 -3.07 -2.00 19.21
CA ALA A 295 -1.70 -1.64 19.59
C ALA A 295 -0.78 -1.60 18.36
N ALA A 296 -0.82 -2.64 17.52
CA ALA A 296 -0.03 -2.70 16.29
C ALA A 296 -0.39 -1.57 15.32
N SER A 297 -1.68 -1.30 15.12
CA SER A 297 -2.15 -0.29 14.18
C SER A 297 -1.79 1.14 14.63
N VAL A 298 -1.85 1.43 15.93
CA VAL A 298 -1.38 2.68 16.52
C VAL A 298 0.14 2.85 16.32
N ILE A 299 0.93 1.82 16.66
CA ILE A 299 2.39 1.89 16.56
C ILE A 299 2.83 2.09 15.10
N MET A 300 2.13 1.48 14.15
CA MET A 300 2.37 1.67 12.71
C MET A 300 1.84 2.97 12.13
N ALA A 301 0.95 3.68 12.82
CA ALA A 301 0.32 4.88 12.28
C ALA A 301 1.32 6.01 12.02
N LEU A 302 2.29 6.25 12.91
CA LEU A 302 3.29 7.32 12.72
C LEU A 302 4.26 7.03 11.55
N PRO A 303 4.87 5.84 11.43
CA PRO A 303 5.66 5.50 10.23
C PRO A 303 4.88 5.69 8.92
N TYR A 304 3.61 5.30 8.86
CA TYR A 304 2.80 5.49 7.66
C TYR A 304 2.25 6.91 7.47
N THR A 305 2.17 7.70 8.53
CA THR A 305 1.91 9.14 8.43
C THR A 305 3.06 9.82 7.68
N HIS A 306 4.31 9.44 7.92
CA HIS A 306 5.44 9.93 7.12
C HIS A 306 5.23 9.66 5.61
N CYS A 307 4.77 8.46 5.23
CA CYS A 307 4.43 8.14 3.84
C CYS A 307 3.35 9.07 3.25
N ALA A 308 2.25 9.30 3.99
CA ALA A 308 1.18 10.18 3.54
C ALA A 308 1.62 11.65 3.39
N TYR A 309 2.53 12.13 4.26
CA TYR A 309 2.98 13.52 4.27
C TYR A 309 4.20 13.78 3.40
N ALA A 310 4.94 12.76 2.96
CA ALA A 310 6.05 12.90 2.01
C ALA A 310 5.62 13.61 0.71
N ARG A 311 4.36 13.38 0.30
CA ARG A 311 3.65 14.18 -0.68
C ARG A 311 2.17 14.18 -0.33
N ALA A 312 1.69 15.28 0.23
CA ALA A 312 0.35 15.36 0.82
C ALA A 312 -0.79 15.44 -0.23
N ASP A 313 -0.95 14.38 -1.01
CA ASP A 313 -2.08 14.17 -1.92
C ASP A 313 -2.87 12.90 -1.55
N ILE A 314 -3.98 12.67 -2.26
CA ILE A 314 -4.87 11.56 -1.98
C ILE A 314 -4.25 10.18 -2.26
N ALA A 315 -3.31 10.09 -3.21
CA ALA A 315 -2.67 8.82 -3.56
C ALA A 315 -1.69 8.38 -2.46
N HIS A 316 -0.98 9.31 -1.84
CA HIS A 316 -0.10 9.01 -0.71
C HIS A 316 -0.89 8.81 0.59
N LEU A 317 -1.98 9.57 0.79
CA LEU A 317 -2.91 9.30 1.90
C LEU A 317 -3.45 7.86 1.82
N ALA A 318 -3.89 7.41 0.64
CA ALA A 318 -4.39 6.06 0.45
C ALA A 318 -3.35 4.97 0.79
N GLN A 319 -2.06 5.20 0.47
CA GLN A 319 -0.97 4.31 0.88
C GLN A 319 -0.76 4.28 2.41
N GLY A 320 -0.93 5.43 3.09
CA GLY A 320 -0.65 5.58 4.52
C GLY A 320 -1.82 5.35 5.49
N ILE A 321 -3.06 5.30 5.01
CA ILE A 321 -4.26 5.34 5.89
C ILE A 321 -4.62 3.98 6.53
N PHE A 322 -4.07 2.88 6.04
CA PHE A 322 -4.50 1.53 6.47
C PHE A 322 -4.33 1.21 7.96
N PRO A 323 -3.23 1.60 8.65
CA PRO A 323 -3.16 1.44 10.10
C PRO A 323 -4.29 2.18 10.82
N PHE A 324 -4.64 3.39 10.37
CA PHE A 324 -5.77 4.14 10.91
C PHE A 324 -7.11 3.40 10.68
N LEU A 325 -7.41 2.98 9.45
CA LEU A 325 -8.68 2.30 9.14
C LEU A 325 -8.86 0.99 9.93
N LEU A 326 -7.82 0.15 9.97
CA LEU A 326 -7.83 -1.10 10.75
C LEU A 326 -8.04 -0.82 12.24
N GLY A 327 -7.37 0.21 12.75
CA GLY A 327 -7.49 0.67 14.13
C GLY A 327 -8.88 1.19 14.51
N ILE A 328 -9.48 2.00 13.65
CA ILE A 328 -10.84 2.52 13.86
C ILE A 328 -11.85 1.39 13.87
N PHE A 329 -11.81 0.46 12.91
CA PHE A 329 -12.69 -0.71 12.95
C PHE A 329 -12.43 -1.56 14.19
N ALA A 330 -11.17 -1.72 14.62
CA ALA A 330 -10.86 -2.44 15.85
C ALA A 330 -11.44 -1.78 17.11
N LEU A 331 -11.61 -0.46 17.13
CA LEU A 331 -12.33 0.26 18.19
C LEU A 331 -13.85 0.09 18.07
N LEU A 332 -14.39 0.17 16.86
CA LEU A 332 -15.83 0.07 16.61
C LEU A 332 -16.38 -1.32 16.95
N THR A 333 -15.62 -2.39 16.73
CA THR A 333 -16.07 -3.75 17.08
C THR A 333 -16.31 -3.93 18.59
N ARG A 334 -15.66 -3.12 19.42
CA ARG A 334 -15.81 -3.14 20.90
C ARG A 334 -16.99 -2.31 21.40
N ARG A 335 -17.59 -1.45 20.56
CA ARG A 335 -18.76 -0.66 20.92
C ARG A 335 -20.02 -1.50 20.83
N GLN A 336 -20.93 -1.33 21.78
CA GLN A 336 -22.23 -2.01 21.80
C GLN A 336 -23.31 -1.19 21.10
N GLY A 337 -24.38 -1.85 20.66
CA GLY A 337 -25.57 -1.23 20.10
C GLY A 337 -25.39 -0.63 18.71
N ASN A 338 -26.28 0.31 18.36
CA ASN A 338 -26.41 0.88 17.01
C ASN A 338 -25.29 1.89 16.67
N VAL A 339 -24.55 2.37 17.67
CA VAL A 339 -23.48 3.37 17.48
C VAL A 339 -22.38 2.84 16.57
N LYS A 340 -21.95 1.57 16.72
CA LYS A 340 -20.92 1.00 15.85
C LYS A 340 -21.35 0.95 14.39
N TRP A 341 -22.63 0.67 14.14
CA TRP A 341 -23.20 0.57 12.80
C TRP A 341 -23.27 1.93 12.14
N PHE A 342 -23.77 2.93 12.88
CA PHE A 342 -23.81 4.31 12.41
C PHE A 342 -22.41 4.84 12.06
N LEU A 343 -21.43 4.66 12.96
CA LEU A 343 -20.06 5.14 12.73
C LEU A 343 -19.36 4.39 11.61
N ALA A 344 -19.56 3.08 11.48
CA ALA A 344 -19.00 2.29 10.37
C ALA A 344 -19.62 2.70 9.03
N ALA A 345 -20.95 2.90 8.99
CA ALA A 345 -21.63 3.39 7.80
C ALA A 345 -21.16 4.80 7.43
N LEU A 346 -21.00 5.70 8.40
CA LEU A 346 -20.48 7.05 8.18
C LEU A 346 -19.05 7.02 7.62
N LEU A 347 -18.17 6.20 8.19
CA LEU A 347 -16.79 6.02 7.70
C LEU A 347 -16.77 5.44 6.27
N CYS A 348 -17.61 4.45 5.99
CA CYS A 348 -17.73 3.83 4.67
C CYS A 348 -18.24 4.85 3.64
N SER A 349 -19.30 5.60 3.95
CA SER A 349 -19.86 6.64 3.09
C SER A 349 -18.87 7.78 2.83
N ALA A 350 -18.15 8.23 3.87
CA ALA A 350 -17.10 9.23 3.71
C ALA A 350 -15.97 8.69 2.81
N SER A 351 -15.55 7.44 3.00
CA SER A 351 -14.52 6.79 2.18
C SER A 351 -14.94 6.68 0.72
N LEU A 352 -16.19 6.27 0.45
CA LEU A 352 -16.75 6.23 -0.90
C LEU A 352 -16.80 7.62 -1.53
N LEU A 353 -17.25 8.65 -0.80
CA LEU A 353 -17.32 10.02 -1.29
C LEU A 353 -15.93 10.58 -1.67
N ILE A 354 -14.90 10.19 -0.92
CA ILE A 354 -13.51 10.59 -1.16
C ILE A 354 -12.91 9.84 -2.34
N MET A 355 -13.02 8.51 -2.34
CA MET A 355 -12.19 7.64 -3.17
C MET A 355 -12.88 7.16 -4.44
N LEU A 356 -14.19 6.94 -4.45
CA LEU A 356 -14.90 6.41 -5.63
C LEU A 356 -14.59 7.20 -6.91
N PRO A 357 -14.56 8.55 -6.91
CA PRO A 357 -14.27 9.34 -8.10
C PRO A 357 -12.80 9.35 -8.54
N ARG A 358 -11.92 8.73 -7.75
CA ARG A 358 -10.50 8.56 -8.09
C ARG A 358 -10.25 7.28 -8.87
N HIS A 359 -11.15 6.30 -8.79
CA HIS A 359 -11.02 5.06 -9.54
C HIS A 359 -11.33 5.28 -11.02
N SER A 360 -10.51 4.69 -11.89
CA SER A 360 -10.64 4.85 -13.34
C SER A 360 -11.97 4.31 -13.87
N GLY A 361 -12.49 3.23 -13.28
CA GLY A 361 -13.82 2.70 -13.61
C GLY A 361 -14.93 3.73 -13.40
N TRP A 362 -14.86 4.54 -12.33
CA TRP A 362 -15.82 5.62 -12.09
C TRP A 362 -15.59 6.81 -13.01
N GLN A 363 -14.34 7.19 -13.25
CA GLN A 363 -14.01 8.33 -14.12
C GLN A 363 -14.52 8.10 -15.54
N CYS A 364 -14.30 6.90 -16.09
CA CYS A 364 -14.80 6.56 -17.42
C CYS A 364 -16.32 6.43 -17.46
N TYR A 365 -16.95 5.91 -16.41
CA TYR A 365 -18.41 5.80 -16.34
C TYR A 365 -19.08 7.18 -16.21
N SER A 366 -18.64 8.00 -15.25
CA SER A 366 -19.31 9.25 -14.89
C SER A 366 -19.12 10.39 -15.90
N THR A 367 -18.00 10.40 -16.62
CA THR A 367 -17.75 11.43 -17.64
C THR A 367 -18.29 11.03 -19.01
N GLU A 368 -18.53 9.73 -19.26
CA GLU A 368 -18.83 9.15 -20.58
C GLU A 368 -17.84 9.56 -21.69
N GLN A 369 -16.67 10.09 -21.32
CA GLN A 369 -15.70 10.68 -22.24
C GLN A 369 -14.49 9.78 -22.51
N CYS A 370 -14.38 8.62 -21.86
CA CYS A 370 -13.27 7.72 -22.13
C CYS A 370 -13.36 7.14 -23.54
N VAL A 371 -12.25 7.24 -24.28
CA VAL A 371 -12.12 6.75 -25.65
C VAL A 371 -11.32 5.45 -25.66
N GLY A 372 -11.61 4.58 -26.64
CA GLY A 372 -10.82 3.38 -26.87
C GLY A 372 -9.43 3.74 -27.38
N ALA A 373 -8.39 3.16 -26.80
CA ALA A 373 -7.01 3.30 -27.23
C ALA A 373 -6.28 1.97 -27.13
N LYS A 374 -5.38 1.71 -28.09
CA LYS A 374 -4.53 0.52 -28.09
C LYS A 374 -3.18 0.84 -27.45
N VAL A 375 -2.80 0.10 -26.42
CA VAL A 375 -1.55 0.26 -25.68
C VAL A 375 -0.74 -1.03 -25.79
N ALA A 376 0.23 -1.05 -26.71
CA ALA A 376 1.10 -2.20 -27.00
C ALA A 376 0.37 -3.56 -27.17
N GLY A 377 -0.82 -3.56 -27.76
CA GLY A 377 -1.62 -4.77 -27.97
C GLY A 377 -2.93 -4.79 -27.20
N ASP A 378 -2.95 -4.19 -26.01
CA ASP A 378 -4.13 -4.16 -25.14
C ASP A 378 -5.10 -3.06 -25.55
N GLU A 379 -6.41 -3.34 -25.45
CA GLU A 379 -7.47 -2.35 -25.63
C GLU A 379 -7.87 -1.75 -24.28
N LEU A 380 -7.68 -0.44 -24.12
CA LEU A 380 -8.05 0.30 -22.93
C LEU A 380 -9.09 1.38 -23.26
N LYS A 381 -9.92 1.73 -22.28
CA LYS A 381 -10.69 2.97 -22.29
C LYS A 381 -9.99 4.00 -21.41
N ILE A 382 -9.54 5.10 -22.00
CA ILE A 382 -8.74 6.12 -21.32
C ILE A 382 -9.31 7.51 -21.60
N ASP A 383 -8.91 8.51 -20.81
CA ASP A 383 -9.34 9.87 -21.07
C ASP A 383 -8.78 10.41 -22.40
N PRO A 384 -9.48 11.34 -23.09
CA PRO A 384 -9.07 11.84 -24.39
C PRO A 384 -7.69 12.49 -24.41
N ARG A 385 -7.26 13.10 -23.29
CA ARG A 385 -5.95 13.74 -23.21
C ARG A 385 -4.85 12.68 -23.24
N THR A 386 -4.96 11.65 -22.41
CA THR A 386 -4.01 10.53 -22.43
C THR A 386 -4.00 9.82 -23.80
N ALA A 387 -5.16 9.68 -24.46
CA ALA A 387 -5.22 9.14 -25.81
C ALA A 387 -4.48 10.01 -26.84
N ASN A 388 -4.61 11.33 -26.74
CA ASN A 388 -3.87 12.27 -27.60
C ASN A 388 -2.36 12.20 -27.34
N ASP A 389 -1.95 12.12 -26.08
CA ASP A 389 -0.55 11.96 -25.70
C ASP A 389 0.03 10.64 -26.25
N LEU A 390 -0.71 9.53 -26.15
CA LEU A 390 -0.34 8.25 -26.76
C LEU A 390 -0.22 8.33 -28.28
N ASN A 391 -1.19 8.95 -28.95
CA ASN A 391 -1.15 9.12 -30.40
C ASN A 391 0.05 9.97 -30.83
N MET A 392 0.39 11.00 -30.08
CA MET A 392 1.59 11.80 -30.31
C MET A 392 2.86 10.96 -30.14
N LEU A 393 2.96 10.19 -29.07
CA LEU A 393 4.11 9.30 -28.82
C LEU A 393 4.25 8.24 -29.92
N ASN A 394 3.16 7.64 -30.37
CA ASN A 394 3.16 6.67 -31.46
C ASN A 394 3.65 7.30 -32.78
N LYS A 395 3.18 8.51 -33.12
CA LYS A 395 3.65 9.25 -34.30
C LYS A 395 5.15 9.55 -34.23
N LEU A 396 5.63 9.99 -33.06
CA LEU A 396 7.06 10.23 -32.85
C LEU A 396 7.87 8.93 -32.97
N ALA A 397 7.37 7.82 -32.43
CA ALA A 397 8.01 6.52 -32.56
C ALA A 397 8.05 6.03 -34.01
N GLU A 398 6.96 6.18 -34.77
CA GLU A 398 6.93 5.85 -36.20
C GLU A 398 7.91 6.71 -37.00
N GLN A 399 8.01 8.00 -36.69
CA GLN A 399 8.87 8.94 -37.41
C GLN A 399 10.37 8.77 -37.08
N PHE A 400 10.71 8.58 -35.81
CA PHE A 400 12.10 8.66 -35.33
C PHE A 400 12.68 7.30 -34.87
N ALA A 401 11.83 6.29 -34.70
CA ALA A 401 12.18 4.96 -34.20
C ALA A 401 11.62 3.86 -35.14
N SER A 402 11.53 4.16 -36.44
CA SER A 402 11.03 3.24 -37.46
C SER A 402 11.79 1.91 -37.45
N GLY A 403 11.07 0.79 -37.52
CA GLY A 403 11.66 -0.56 -37.51
C GLY A 403 11.95 -1.14 -36.12
N GLY A 404 11.29 -0.64 -35.06
CA GLY A 404 11.39 -1.20 -33.71
C GLY A 404 12.67 -0.81 -32.96
N ARG A 405 13.38 0.23 -33.43
CA ARG A 405 14.53 0.77 -32.72
C ARG A 405 14.05 1.59 -31.53
N SER A 406 14.74 1.54 -30.39
CA SER A 406 14.45 2.46 -29.29
C SER A 406 14.79 3.89 -29.69
N PHE A 407 14.07 4.88 -29.13
CA PHE A 407 14.38 6.31 -29.28
C PHE A 407 15.71 6.72 -28.60
N VAL A 408 16.44 5.78 -28.01
CA VAL A 408 17.72 6.00 -27.37
C VAL A 408 18.81 5.97 -28.43
N ALA A 409 19.41 7.13 -28.70
CA ALA A 409 20.66 7.27 -29.44
C ALA A 409 21.86 6.91 -28.55
#